data_AF-A0A955VD58-F1
#
_entry.id   AF-A0A955VD58-F1
#
_cell.length_a   1.000
_cell.length_b   1.000
_cell.length_c   1.000
_cell.angle_alpha   90.00
_cell.angle_beta   90.00
_cell.angle_gamma   90.00
#
_symmetry.space_group_name_H-M   'P 1'
#
loop_
_entity.id
_entity.type
_entity.pdbx_description
1 polymer ?
#
loop_
_entity_poly.entity_id
_entity_poly.type
_entity_poly.pdbx_seq_one_letter_code
_entity_poly.pdbx_strand_id
1 'polypeptide(L)' 'DRTLALIGRAGALYPFFRSSALLRHLDGRTHNVPVVLLYPGDRRGPTGLSFMGLLDPDNDYRPRIYP' A
#
# COMPACT_ATOMS: atom_id res chain seq x y z
N ASP A 1 23.82 0.24 9.02
CA ASP A 1 23.04 -0.28 7.89
C ASP A 1 21.90 0.63 7.50
N ARG A 2 21.64 0.76 6.20
CA ARG A 2 20.44 1.42 5.65
C ARG A 2 19.64 0.37 4.89
N THR A 3 18.67 -0.26 5.57
CA THR A 3 17.81 -1.30 4.99
C THR A 3 16.49 -0.69 4.53
N LEU A 4 15.99 -1.13 3.37
CA LEU A 4 14.68 -0.76 2.82
C LEU A 4 13.93 -2.03 2.42
N ALA A 5 12.67 -2.17 2.84
CA ALA A 5 11.82 -3.28 2.42
C ALA A 5 10.90 -2.85 1.27
N LEU A 6 10.94 -3.59 0.17
CA LEU A 6 10.08 -3.39 -1.00
C LEU A 6 9.08 -4.54 -1.08
N ILE A 7 7.79 -4.23 -0.96
CA ILE A 7 6.71 -5.22 -1.05
C ILE A 7 6.00 -5.08 -2.39
N GLY A 8 6.25 -6.04 -3.28
CA GLY A 8 5.52 -6.21 -4.53
C GLY A 8 4.36 -7.20 -4.40
N ARG A 9 3.55 -7.32 -5.47
CA ARG A 9 2.47 -8.31 -5.60
C ARG A 9 1.49 -8.36 -4.42
N ALA A 10 1.26 -7.24 -3.72
CA ALA A 10 0.31 -7.16 -2.60
C ALA A 10 -1.12 -7.57 -3.00
N GLY A 11 -1.46 -7.52 -4.29
CA GLY A 11 -2.72 -8.00 -4.84
C GLY A 11 -2.95 -9.50 -4.65
N ALA A 12 -1.89 -10.30 -4.47
CA ALA A 12 -2.01 -11.73 -4.19
C ALA A 12 -2.69 -12.04 -2.84
N LEU A 13 -2.81 -11.03 -1.96
CA LEU A 13 -3.48 -11.17 -0.66
C LEU A 13 -4.97 -10.83 -0.73
N TYR A 14 -5.47 -10.31 -1.85
CA TYR A 14 -6.89 -10.05 -2.05
C TYR A 14 -7.68 -11.37 -2.23
N PRO A 15 -8.93 -11.49 -1.73
CA PRO A 15 -9.72 -10.48 -1.01
C PRO A 15 -9.48 -10.44 0.50
N PHE A 16 -8.56 -11.26 1.02
CA PHE A 16 -8.35 -11.43 2.46
C PHE A 16 -7.70 -10.21 3.13
N PHE A 17 -6.75 -9.56 2.45
CA PHE A 17 -6.14 -8.31 2.89
C PHE A 17 -6.22 -7.23 1.83
N ARG A 18 -6.73 -6.05 2.23
CA ARG A 18 -6.58 -4.82 1.46
C ARG A 18 -5.18 -4.25 1.66
N SER A 19 -4.57 -3.67 0.61
CA SER A 19 -3.23 -3.07 0.66
C SER A 19 -3.07 -2.03 1.78
N SER A 20 -4.11 -1.22 2.02
CA SER A 20 -4.14 -0.24 3.12
C SER A 20 -4.14 -0.88 4.51
N ALA A 21 -4.85 -2.01 4.67
CA ALA A 21 -4.85 -2.78 5.91
C ALA A 21 -3.49 -3.46 6.17
N LEU A 22 -2.81 -3.92 5.11
CA LEU A 22 -1.46 -4.45 5.22
C LEU A 22 -0.47 -3.39 5.73
N LEU A 23 -0.50 -2.17 5.18
CA LEU A 23 0.34 -1.07 5.65
C LEU A 23 0.09 -0.76 7.14
N ARG A 24 -1.18 -0.69 7.55
CA ARG A 24 -1.55 -0.48 8.96
C ARG A 24 -1.10 -1.63 9.86
N HIS A 25 -1.03 -2.85 9.36
CA HIS A 25 -0.55 -4.00 10.12
C HIS A 25 0.98 -4.00 10.29
N LEU A 26 1.70 -3.45 9.31
CA LEU A 26 3.16 -3.31 9.33
C LEU A 26 3.63 -2.14 10.21
N ASP A 27 2.76 -1.15 10.43
CA ASP A 27 3.04 0.00 11.27
C ASP A 27 3.52 -0.40 12.67
N GLY A 28 4.66 0.17 13.09
CA GLY A 28 5.34 -0.15 14.34
C GLY A 28 5.97 -1.55 14.45
N ARG A 29 5.89 -2.41 13.42
CA ARG A 29 6.38 -3.81 13.46
C ARG A 29 7.59 -4.10 12.60
N THR A 30 8.19 -3.07 11.99
CA THR A 30 9.29 -3.23 11.04
C THR A 30 10.67 -2.96 11.66
N HIS A 31 10.78 -2.82 12.98
CA HIS A 31 12.04 -2.49 13.66
C HIS A 31 12.74 -1.26 13.08
N ASN A 32 11.98 -0.19 12.80
CA ASN A 32 12.44 1.03 12.12
C ASN A 32 12.97 0.84 10.69
N VAL A 33 12.72 -0.32 10.06
CA VAL A 33 12.98 -0.50 8.63
C VAL A 33 11.86 0.21 7.83
N PRO A 34 12.20 1.17 6.96
CA PRO A 34 11.22 1.78 6.06
C PRO A 34 10.65 0.75 5.07
N VAL A 35 9.35 0.86 4.79
CA VAL A 35 8.63 -0.04 3.88
C VAL A 35 8.02 0.75 2.75
N VAL A 36 8.22 0.27 1.52
CA VAL A 36 7.53 0.75 0.33
C VAL A 36 6.66 -0.39 -0.21
N LEU A 37 5.34 -0.18 -0.23
CA LEU A 37 4.39 -1.09 -0.85
C LEU A 37 4.07 -0.61 -2.26
N LEU A 38 4.31 -1.48 -3.24
CA LEU A 38 3.94 -1.22 -4.63
C LEU A 38 2.45 -1.54 -4.79
N TYR A 39 1.65 -0.49 -4.93
CA TYR A 39 0.19 -0.62 -5.03
C TYR A 39 -0.19 -1.46 -6.26
N PRO A 40 -0.96 -2.55 -6.08
CA PRO A 40 -1.34 -3.45 -7.17
C PRO A 40 -2.53 -2.86 -7.93
N GLY A 41 -2.29 -1.86 -8.76
CA GLY A 41 -3.37 -1.17 -9.46
C GLY A 41 -2.88 -0.09 -10.39
N ASP A 42 -3.84 0.62 -10.97
CA ASP A 42 -3.60 1.63 -12.00
C ASP A 42 -3.94 3.02 -11.49
N ARG A 43 -3.12 3.99 -11.90
CA ARG A 43 -3.41 5.41 -11.69
C ARG A 43 -4.53 5.85 -12.63
N ARG A 44 -5.55 6.49 -12.07
CA ARG A 44 -6.70 7.04 -12.78
C ARG A 44 -6.75 8.55 -12.52
N GLY A 45 -6.45 9.32 -13.57
CA GLY A 45 -6.38 10.78 -13.48
C GLY A 45 -5.20 11.28 -12.63
N PRO A 46 -5.30 12.50 -12.07
CA PRO A 46 -4.19 13.14 -11.37
C PRO A 46 -3.81 12.42 -10.07
N THR A 47 -4.77 11.91 -9.30
CA THR A 47 -4.54 11.40 -7.94
C THR A 47 -5.23 10.07 -7.63
N GLY A 48 -6.13 9.58 -8.49
CA GLY A 48 -6.88 8.37 -8.23
C GLY A 48 -6.04 7.11 -8.39
N LEU A 49 -6.22 6.14 -7.50
CA LEU A 49 -5.66 4.79 -7.63
C LEU A 49 -6.80 3.76 -7.64
N SER A 50 -6.89 2.97 -8.71
CA SER A 50 -7.87 1.87 -8.81
C SER A 50 -7.19 0.54 -8.50
N PHE A 51 -7.77 -0.23 -7.60
CA PHE A 51 -7.24 -1.52 -7.16
C PHE A 51 -7.54 -2.61 -8.19
N MET A 52 -6.53 -3.04 -8.96
CA MET A 52 -6.62 -4.12 -9.97
C MET A 52 -7.81 -4.01 -10.95
N GLY A 53 -8.39 -2.82 -11.14
CA GLY A 53 -9.63 -2.62 -11.91
C GLY A 53 -10.89 -3.20 -11.26
N LEU A 54 -10.81 -3.69 -10.01
CA LEU A 54 -11.90 -4.27 -9.24
C LEU A 54 -12.66 -3.24 -8.41
N LEU A 55 -11.99 -2.16 -8.01
CA LEU A 55 -12.57 -1.09 -7.21
C LEU A 55 -12.48 0.24 -7.97
N ASP A 56 -13.50 1.07 -7.74
CA ASP A 56 -13.47 2.45 -8.20
C ASP A 56 -12.23 3.17 -7.66
N PRO A 57 -11.69 4.14 -8.42
CA PRO A 57 -10.48 4.83 -8.02
C PRO A 57 -10.68 5.60 -6.72
N ASP A 58 -9.80 5.38 -5.75
CA ASP A 58 -9.77 6.17 -4.51
C ASP A 58 -8.84 7.38 -4.71
N ASN A 59 -9.38 8.58 -4.52
CA ASN A 59 -8.65 9.85 -4.67
C ASN A 59 -7.90 10.27 -3.40
N ASP A 60 -8.11 9.59 -2.28
CA ASP A 60 -7.52 9.93 -0.98
C ASP A 60 -6.66 8.79 -0.41
N TYR A 61 -5.98 8.06 -1.31
CA TYR A 61 -4.97 7.05 -0.94
C TYR A 61 -3.71 7.73 -0.38
N ARG A 62 -3.84 8.46 0.73
CA ARG A 62 -2.73 8.99 1.51
C ARG A 62 -2.51 8.09 2.71
N PRO A 63 -1.40 7.32 2.76
CA PRO A 63 -0.92 6.77 4.02
C PRO A 63 -0.69 7.94 4.97
N ARG A 64 -1.43 8.01 6.09
CA ARG A 64 -1.13 8.98 7.14
C ARG A 64 0.26 8.65 7.67
N ILE A 65 1.18 9.60 7.61
CA ILE A 65 2.48 9.47 8.27
C ILE A 65 2.21 9.62 9.76
N TYR A 66 2.24 8.52 10.50
CA TYR A 66 2.14 8.55 11.96
C TYR A 66 3.51 8.92 12.54
N PRO A 67 3.57 9.88 13.50
CA PRO A 67 4.81 10.27 14.16
C PRO A 67 5.39 9.16 15.04
#